data_AF-A0A3S0ZH58-F1
#
_entry.id   AF-A0A3S0ZH58-F1
#
_cell.length_a   1.000
_cell.length_b   1.000
_cell.length_c   1.000
_cell.angle_alpha   90.00
_cell.angle_beta   90.00
_cell.angle_gamma   90.00
#
_symmetry.space_group_name_H-M   'P 1'
#
loop_
_entity.id
_entity.type
_entity.pdbx_description
1 polymer ?
#
loop_
_entity_poly.entity_id
_entity_poly.type
_entity_poly.pdbx_seq_one_letter_code
_entity_poly.pdbx_strand_id
1 'polypeptide(L)'
;MNVVKLLADGSQEAVPSAMMSNMFPGESFRTISWPFQAEKGSGDGDGITSFQCSAFDESHDKEVSKVVDVLVLLDDGIDDERSNVTVSDDEMNPDIKYITFTCVVYGRPLPEVTFSGGTNYIFYMDSDKPDELIKTSQNEAKAIKTVTLDMAYLRKYNYEIYEDDESPYCGFHSRSTYEYIEHKFQLPDLGLED
;
A
#
# COMPACT_ATOMS: atom_id res chain seq x y z
N MET A 1 16.82 -39.31 -8.74
CA MET A 1 15.66 -38.64 -8.12
C MET A 1 15.08 -37.66 -9.12
N ASN A 2 13.75 -37.52 -9.17
CA ASN A 2 13.10 -36.49 -9.99
C ASN A 2 13.14 -35.15 -9.25
N VAL A 3 13.51 -34.09 -9.96
CA VAL A 3 13.30 -32.72 -9.48
C VAL A 3 11.79 -32.43 -9.58
N VAL A 4 11.13 -32.32 -8.43
CA VAL A 4 9.82 -31.66 -8.29
C VAL A 4 10.07 -30.17 -8.04
N LYS A 5 9.07 -29.31 -8.16
CA LYS A 5 9.26 -28.06 -8.91
C LYS A 5 8.64 -26.82 -8.19
N LEU A 6 8.19 -25.76 -8.88
CA LEU A 6 7.49 -24.56 -8.30
C LEU A 6 6.31 -24.06 -9.17
N LEU A 7 5.05 -24.04 -8.69
CA LEU A 7 3.89 -23.39 -9.34
C LEU A 7 3.73 -21.96 -8.78
N ALA A 8 2.92 -21.15 -9.46
CA ALA A 8 2.76 -19.71 -9.20
C ALA A 8 2.12 -19.33 -7.83
N ASP A 9 1.59 -20.30 -7.09
CA ASP A 9 1.06 -20.17 -5.72
C ASP A 9 2.04 -20.69 -4.64
N GLY A 10 3.24 -21.14 -5.04
CA GLY A 10 4.17 -21.85 -4.16
C GLY A 10 4.01 -23.37 -4.12
N SER A 11 3.04 -23.96 -4.86
CA SER A 11 3.01 -25.41 -5.12
C SER A 11 4.04 -25.77 -6.21
N GLN A 12 3.87 -26.73 -7.16
CA GLN A 12 5.02 -27.23 -7.97
C GLN A 12 4.83 -27.45 -9.50
N GLU A 13 5.59 -26.73 -10.40
CA GLU A 13 6.11 -27.13 -11.76
C GLU A 13 7.26 -26.27 -12.53
N ALA A 14 8.06 -25.37 -11.89
CA ALA A 14 9.53 -24.97 -12.06
C ALA A 14 10.09 -23.86 -13.00
N VAL A 15 11.18 -23.16 -12.55
CA VAL A 15 11.90 -22.04 -13.25
C VAL A 15 13.45 -21.93 -13.00
N PRO A 16 14.28 -21.57 -14.03
CA PRO A 16 15.73 -21.16 -13.98
C PRO A 16 16.03 -19.72 -14.53
N SER A 17 17.23 -19.08 -14.59
CA SER A 17 18.51 -19.02 -13.81
C SER A 17 19.60 -18.11 -14.48
N ALA A 18 20.62 -17.47 -13.86
CA ALA A 18 20.92 -16.91 -12.51
C ALA A 18 22.39 -16.37 -12.47
N MET A 19 22.77 -15.23 -11.81
CA MET A 19 24.20 -14.84 -11.57
C MET A 19 24.39 -13.75 -10.48
N MET A 20 25.52 -13.60 -9.75
CA MET A 20 26.90 -14.13 -9.87
C MET A 20 27.55 -14.37 -8.47
N SER A 21 28.54 -15.27 -8.38
CA SER A 21 29.20 -15.68 -7.11
C SER A 21 30.65 -15.18 -6.99
N ASN A 22 31.05 -14.71 -5.80
CA ASN A 22 32.45 -14.47 -5.43
C ASN A 22 33.05 -15.74 -4.81
N MET A 23 33.97 -16.38 -5.53
CA MET A 23 34.71 -17.55 -5.04
C MET A 23 35.82 -17.14 -4.06
N PHE A 24 35.83 -17.75 -2.86
CA PHE A 24 37.04 -17.85 -2.04
C PHE A 24 37.76 -19.18 -2.36
N PRO A 25 39.04 -19.19 -2.75
CA PRO A 25 39.77 -20.41 -3.08
C PRO A 25 40.33 -21.07 -1.80
N GLY A 26 39.86 -22.28 -1.46
CA GLY A 26 40.51 -23.10 -0.43
C GLY A 26 39.65 -24.21 0.17
N GLU A 27 38.34 -23.99 0.30
CA GLU A 27 37.43 -24.92 0.96
C GLU A 27 36.42 -25.51 -0.03
N SER A 28 36.17 -26.83 0.08
CA SER A 28 35.31 -27.58 -0.83
C SER A 28 33.82 -27.38 -0.53
N PHE A 29 33.35 -26.15 -0.60
CA PHE A 29 31.94 -25.82 -0.47
C PHE A 29 31.16 -26.25 -1.71
N ARG A 30 30.09 -27.04 -1.51
CA ARG A 30 29.06 -27.25 -2.52
C ARG A 30 28.00 -26.16 -2.38
N THR A 31 28.24 -25.01 -3.00
CA THR A 31 27.22 -23.96 -3.11
C THR A 31 26.15 -24.42 -4.09
N ILE A 32 24.90 -24.42 -3.64
CA ILE A 32 23.73 -24.53 -4.54
C ILE A 32 23.17 -23.12 -4.70
N SER A 33 22.88 -22.72 -5.94
CA SER A 33 22.35 -21.39 -6.26
C SER A 33 21.09 -21.56 -7.09
N TRP A 34 20.00 -20.97 -6.62
CA TRP A 34 18.73 -20.89 -7.35
C TRP A 34 18.43 -19.42 -7.65
N PRO A 35 17.96 -19.10 -8.87
CA PRO A 35 17.29 -17.83 -9.10
C PRO A 35 15.96 -17.80 -8.35
N PHE A 36 15.43 -16.60 -8.18
CA PHE A 36 14.00 -16.43 -8.09
C PHE A 36 13.57 -15.31 -9.03
N GLN A 37 12.53 -15.55 -9.81
CA GLN A 37 11.92 -14.53 -10.65
C GLN A 37 10.42 -14.53 -10.35
N ALA A 38 10.01 -13.56 -9.55
CA ALA A 38 8.60 -13.32 -9.27
C ALA A 38 7.88 -12.91 -10.56
N GLU A 39 6.77 -13.58 -10.87
CA GLU A 39 5.79 -13.04 -11.80
C GLU A 39 5.01 -11.90 -11.14
N LYS A 40 4.46 -10.96 -11.92
CA LYS A 40 3.68 -9.81 -11.40
C LYS A 40 2.47 -10.22 -10.54
N GLY A 41 1.99 -11.45 -10.69
CA GLY A 41 0.93 -12.04 -9.85
C GLY A 41 1.44 -12.76 -8.59
N SER A 42 2.68 -13.27 -8.58
CA SER A 42 3.23 -14.08 -7.48
C SER A 42 3.60 -13.24 -6.24
N GLY A 43 3.43 -13.82 -5.05
CA GLY A 43 3.37 -13.09 -3.79
C GLY A 43 2.07 -13.36 -3.05
N ASP A 44 2.06 -13.14 -1.73
CA ASP A 44 0.82 -12.94 -0.96
C ASP A 44 0.39 -11.46 -1.01
N GLY A 45 -0.67 -11.07 -0.31
CA GLY A 45 -1.16 -9.67 -0.30
C GLY A 45 -0.16 -8.64 0.24
N ASP A 46 0.83 -9.11 1.00
CA ASP A 46 1.87 -8.26 1.60
C ASP A 46 3.19 -8.32 0.81
N GLY A 47 3.16 -8.88 -0.41
CA GLY A 47 4.29 -8.93 -1.34
C GLY A 47 5.39 -9.93 -0.99
N ILE A 48 5.30 -10.61 0.16
CA ILE A 48 6.29 -11.59 0.59
C ILE A 48 5.89 -12.98 0.05
N THR A 49 6.88 -13.76 -0.38
CA THR A 49 6.78 -15.22 -0.52
C THR A 49 7.96 -15.88 0.19
N SER A 50 7.68 -16.78 1.11
CA SER A 50 8.69 -17.53 1.87
C SER A 50 9.01 -18.86 1.18
N PHE A 51 10.30 -19.10 0.91
CA PHE A 51 10.81 -20.35 0.35
C PHE A 51 11.61 -21.10 1.41
N GLN A 52 11.27 -22.37 1.66
CA GLN A 52 12.08 -23.26 2.50
C GLN A 52 13.01 -24.11 1.64
N CYS A 53 14.32 -23.92 1.83
CA CYS A 53 15.35 -24.83 1.34
C CYS A 53 15.72 -25.81 2.45
N SER A 54 15.46 -27.10 2.26
CA SER A 54 15.99 -28.19 3.11
C SER A 54 17.10 -28.94 2.39
N ALA A 55 18.17 -29.28 3.12
CA ALA A 55 19.27 -30.14 2.68
C ALA A 55 19.40 -31.31 3.64
N PHE A 56 19.42 -32.54 3.10
CA PHE A 56 19.52 -33.77 3.89
C PHE A 56 20.83 -34.51 3.57
N ASP A 57 21.51 -34.99 4.61
CA ASP A 57 22.67 -35.87 4.53
C ASP A 57 22.28 -37.27 5.04
N GLU A 58 21.92 -38.13 4.08
CA GLU A 58 21.54 -39.54 4.31
C GLU A 58 22.62 -40.32 5.08
N SER A 59 23.90 -39.94 4.98
CA SER A 59 25.01 -40.68 5.59
C SER A 59 25.19 -40.40 7.08
N HIS A 60 24.61 -39.30 7.58
CA HIS A 60 24.69 -38.89 8.99
C HIS A 60 23.32 -38.68 9.64
N ASP A 61 22.22 -38.92 8.92
CA ASP A 61 20.83 -38.64 9.33
C ASP A 61 20.63 -37.19 9.81
N LYS A 62 21.11 -36.23 9.00
CA LYS A 62 21.06 -34.80 9.32
C LYS A 62 20.26 -34.02 8.29
N GLU A 63 19.29 -33.25 8.75
CA GLU A 63 18.64 -32.21 7.96
C GLU A 63 19.11 -30.82 8.41
N VAL A 64 19.30 -29.91 7.45
CA VAL A 64 19.42 -28.47 7.68
C VAL A 64 18.38 -27.77 6.82
N SER A 65 17.52 -26.95 7.44
CA SER A 65 16.53 -26.13 6.73
C SER A 65 16.83 -24.65 6.87
N LYS A 66 16.50 -23.88 5.83
CA LYS A 66 16.63 -22.43 5.78
C LYS A 66 15.45 -21.82 5.04
N VAL A 67 14.75 -20.89 5.69
CA VAL A 67 13.73 -20.05 5.06
C VAL A 67 14.39 -18.82 4.43
N VAL A 68 13.91 -18.44 3.25
CA VAL A 68 14.30 -17.28 2.46
C VAL A 68 13.03 -16.55 2.04
N ASP A 69 12.85 -15.32 2.53
CA ASP A 69 11.72 -14.48 2.17
C ASP A 69 12.09 -13.62 0.96
N VAL A 70 11.26 -13.65 -0.07
CA VAL A 70 11.40 -12.80 -1.25
C VAL A 70 10.30 -11.76 -1.26
N LEU A 71 10.68 -10.49 -1.33
CA LEU A 71 9.76 -9.36 -1.45
C LEU A 71 9.57 -8.99 -2.93
N VAL A 72 8.34 -9.11 -3.41
CA VAL A 72 7.91 -8.65 -4.73
C VAL A 72 7.43 -7.21 -4.61
N LEU A 73 8.24 -6.28 -5.11
CA LEU A 73 7.85 -4.88 -5.25
C LEU A 73 7.13 -4.67 -6.58
N LEU A 74 5.91 -4.15 -6.53
CA LEU A 74 5.21 -3.62 -7.70
C LEU A 74 5.06 -2.11 -7.55
N ASP A 75 5.22 -1.40 -8.67
CA ASP A 75 5.04 0.04 -8.78
C ASP A 75 3.74 0.48 -8.07
N ASP A 76 3.91 1.44 -7.17
CA ASP A 76 2.89 1.98 -6.30
C ASP A 76 2.38 3.33 -6.83
N GLY A 77 1.09 3.60 -6.64
CA GLY A 77 0.47 4.84 -7.11
C GLY A 77 -0.95 5.06 -6.59
N ILE A 78 -1.52 6.21 -6.94
CA ILE A 78 -2.91 6.58 -6.65
C ILE A 78 -3.69 6.52 -7.98
N ASP A 79 -4.92 6.03 -7.92
CA ASP A 79 -5.87 6.07 -9.02
C ASP A 79 -6.75 7.32 -8.87
N ASP A 80 -6.38 8.38 -9.58
CA ASP A 80 -7.03 9.69 -9.51
C ASP A 80 -8.49 9.66 -10.01
N GLU A 81 -8.82 8.78 -10.96
CA GLU A 81 -10.18 8.68 -11.53
C GLU A 81 -11.18 8.06 -10.54
N ARG A 82 -10.70 7.18 -9.64
CA ARG A 82 -11.53 6.52 -8.62
C ARG A 82 -11.37 7.13 -7.23
N SER A 83 -10.37 7.98 -7.00
CA SER A 83 -10.23 8.78 -5.78
C SER A 83 -11.18 9.97 -5.84
N ASN A 84 -11.91 10.24 -4.75
CA ASN A 84 -12.96 11.26 -4.74
C ASN A 84 -13.33 11.72 -3.32
N VAL A 85 -14.12 12.79 -3.27
CA VAL A 85 -14.80 13.28 -2.07
C VAL A 85 -16.31 13.11 -2.25
N THR A 86 -16.97 12.66 -1.20
CA THR A 86 -18.44 12.70 -1.08
C THR A 86 -18.83 13.47 0.17
N VAL A 87 -20.00 14.09 0.13
CA VAL A 87 -20.56 14.84 1.26
C VAL A 87 -22.00 14.39 1.49
N SER A 88 -22.36 14.17 2.75
CA SER A 88 -23.70 13.81 3.19
C SER A 88 -24.08 14.58 4.44
N ASP A 89 -25.31 15.06 4.52
CA ASP A 89 -25.88 15.69 5.71
C ASP A 89 -26.19 14.63 6.79
N ASP A 90 -26.14 15.02 8.07
CA ASP A 90 -26.64 14.18 9.16
C ASP A 90 -28.17 14.13 9.16
N GLU A 91 -28.74 12.93 9.33
CA GLU A 91 -30.19 12.70 9.27
C GLU A 91 -30.99 13.40 10.39
N MET A 92 -30.34 13.74 11.51
CA MET A 92 -30.96 14.35 12.69
C MET A 92 -30.62 15.84 12.85
N ASN A 93 -29.50 16.30 12.29
CA ASN A 93 -29.05 17.68 12.39
C ASN A 93 -28.51 18.22 11.04
N PRO A 94 -29.27 19.06 10.31
CA PRO A 94 -28.83 19.60 9.02
C PRO A 94 -27.65 20.58 9.10
N ASP A 95 -27.27 21.04 10.30
CA ASP A 95 -26.04 21.81 10.50
C ASP A 95 -24.80 20.91 10.60
N ILE A 96 -24.93 19.58 10.61
CA ILE A 96 -23.81 18.64 10.57
C ILE A 96 -23.66 18.03 9.17
N LYS A 97 -22.43 18.09 8.62
CA LYS A 97 -22.05 17.40 7.39
C LYS A 97 -20.93 16.40 7.64
N TYR A 98 -21.02 15.26 6.98
CA TYR A 98 -19.94 14.28 6.87
C TYR A 98 -19.26 14.43 5.52
N ILE A 99 -17.95 14.68 5.52
CA ILE A 99 -17.11 14.67 4.32
C ILE A 99 -16.31 13.38 4.31
N THR A 100 -16.50 12.55 3.29
CA THR A 100 -15.78 11.28 3.14
C THR A 100 -14.82 11.35 1.95
N PHE A 101 -13.52 11.28 2.26
CA PHE A 101 -12.43 11.20 1.32
C PHE A 101 -12.13 9.73 1.02
N THR A 102 -12.15 9.35 -0.26
CA THR A 102 -11.76 8.02 -0.73
C THR A 102 -10.50 8.14 -1.56
N CYS A 103 -9.41 7.51 -1.11
CA CYS A 103 -8.15 7.42 -1.82
C CYS A 103 -7.97 5.98 -2.31
N VAL A 104 -7.94 5.78 -3.63
CA VAL A 104 -7.75 4.45 -4.24
C VAL A 104 -6.28 4.28 -4.58
N VAL A 105 -5.62 3.35 -3.93
CA VAL A 105 -4.17 3.12 -4.10
C VAL A 105 -3.89 1.73 -4.62
N TYR A 106 -2.83 1.63 -5.41
CA TYR A 106 -2.28 0.37 -5.89
C TYR A 106 -0.79 0.25 -5.55
N GLY A 107 -0.32 -0.99 -5.50
CA GLY A 107 1.07 -1.33 -5.17
C GLY A 107 1.19 -2.71 -4.51
N ARG A 108 2.41 -3.23 -4.44
CA ARG A 108 2.73 -4.45 -3.66
C ARG A 108 4.09 -4.26 -2.98
N PRO A 109 4.20 -4.41 -1.66
CA PRO A 109 3.08 -4.40 -0.70
C PRO A 109 2.23 -3.13 -0.85
N LEU A 110 0.98 -3.18 -0.41
CA LEU A 110 0.11 -2.00 -0.42
C LEU A 110 0.77 -0.83 0.33
N PRO A 111 0.75 0.40 -0.23
CA PRO A 111 1.35 1.56 0.42
C PRO A 111 0.59 1.97 1.68
N GLU A 112 1.31 2.56 2.64
CA GLU A 112 0.73 3.10 3.86
C GLU A 112 0.25 4.54 3.61
N VAL A 113 -1.04 4.68 3.31
CA VAL A 113 -1.69 5.97 3.01
C VAL A 113 -1.93 6.77 4.28
N THR A 114 -1.65 8.07 4.22
CA THR A 114 -2.13 9.05 5.20
C THR A 114 -3.03 10.09 4.52
N PHE A 115 -3.87 10.75 5.32
CA PHE A 115 -4.73 11.86 4.93
C PHE A 115 -4.33 13.12 5.68
N SER A 116 -4.31 14.25 4.99
CA SER A 116 -4.00 15.56 5.57
C SER A 116 -5.09 16.56 5.21
N GLY A 117 -5.44 17.41 6.16
CA GLY A 117 -6.44 18.47 5.93
C GLY A 117 -5.90 19.62 5.09
N GLY A 118 -4.59 19.84 5.10
CA GLY A 118 -3.98 21.10 4.65
C GLY A 118 -3.86 22.13 5.79
N THR A 119 -2.89 23.04 5.70
CA THR A 119 -2.47 23.89 6.83
C THR A 119 -3.40 25.05 7.19
N ASN A 120 -4.48 25.27 6.43
CA ASN A 120 -5.50 26.30 6.70
C ASN A 120 -6.94 25.79 6.54
N TYR A 121 -7.16 24.48 6.45
CA TYR A 121 -8.51 23.94 6.33
C TYR A 121 -9.26 23.91 7.66
N ILE A 122 -10.58 24.06 7.51
CA ILE A 122 -11.62 23.99 8.55
C ILE A 122 -11.41 22.80 9.52
N PHE A 123 -10.95 21.66 9.00
CA PHE A 123 -10.65 20.46 9.74
C PHE A 123 -9.13 20.26 9.78
N TYR A 124 -8.50 20.75 10.85
CA TYR A 124 -7.09 20.51 11.08
C TYR A 124 -6.85 19.02 11.32
N MET A 125 -6.26 18.36 10.31
CA MET A 125 -5.82 16.97 10.37
C MET A 125 -4.31 16.92 10.15
N ASP A 126 -3.54 16.77 11.22
CA ASP A 126 -2.15 16.31 11.15
C ASP A 126 -2.12 14.89 10.59
N SER A 127 -1.55 14.71 9.37
CA SER A 127 -1.26 13.44 8.66
C SER A 127 -1.77 12.17 9.36
N ASP A 128 -3.08 11.92 9.25
CA ASP A 128 -3.77 10.87 9.98
C ASP A 128 -3.93 9.60 9.14
N LYS A 129 -4.18 8.48 9.79
CA LYS A 129 -4.49 7.22 9.12
C LYS A 129 -5.93 7.22 8.59
N PRO A 130 -6.23 6.42 7.55
CA PRO A 130 -7.60 6.12 7.18
C PRO A 130 -8.38 5.54 8.36
N ASP A 131 -9.67 5.85 8.42
CA ASP A 131 -10.62 5.24 9.36
C ASP A 131 -10.96 3.80 8.89
N GLU A 132 -10.95 3.56 7.58
CA GLU A 132 -11.16 2.25 6.97
C GLU A 132 -10.20 2.01 5.79
N LEU A 133 -9.68 0.78 5.68
CA LEU A 133 -8.86 0.33 4.54
C LEU A 133 -9.45 -0.94 3.92
N ILE A 134 -10.14 -0.78 2.79
CA ILE A 134 -10.82 -1.87 2.08
C ILE A 134 -9.91 -2.42 0.97
N LYS A 135 -9.31 -3.60 1.17
CA LYS A 135 -8.57 -4.30 0.10
C LYS A 135 -9.57 -4.76 -0.99
N THR A 136 -9.47 -4.18 -2.19
CA THR A 136 -10.32 -4.52 -3.35
C THR A 136 -9.70 -5.61 -4.22
N SER A 137 -8.38 -5.71 -4.21
CA SER A 137 -7.63 -6.82 -4.80
C SER A 137 -6.36 -7.09 -3.99
N GLN A 138 -5.51 -8.00 -4.48
CA GLN A 138 -4.20 -8.23 -3.87
C GLN A 138 -3.24 -7.03 -3.98
N ASN A 139 -3.45 -6.16 -4.97
CA ASN A 139 -2.58 -5.02 -5.31
C ASN A 139 -3.29 -3.68 -5.20
N GLU A 140 -4.51 -3.64 -4.68
CA GLU A 140 -5.35 -2.44 -4.65
C GLU A 140 -6.14 -2.37 -3.35
N ALA A 141 -6.21 -1.17 -2.77
CA ALA A 141 -7.08 -0.88 -1.64
C ALA A 141 -7.70 0.51 -1.76
N LYS A 142 -8.85 0.69 -1.12
CA LYS A 142 -9.46 1.99 -0.86
C LYS A 142 -9.17 2.38 0.58
N ALA A 143 -8.37 3.41 0.76
CA ALA A 143 -8.21 4.07 2.05
C ALA A 143 -9.32 5.13 2.16
N ILE A 144 -10.05 5.15 3.28
CA ILE A 144 -11.21 6.02 3.48
C ILE A 144 -11.01 6.83 4.77
N LYS A 145 -11.32 8.12 4.71
CA LYS A 145 -11.36 9.02 5.85
C LYS A 145 -12.69 9.77 5.88
N THR A 146 -13.36 9.83 7.04
CA THR A 146 -14.57 10.63 7.21
C THR A 146 -14.38 11.69 8.28
N VAL A 147 -14.65 12.94 7.91
CA VAL A 147 -14.56 14.11 8.79
C VAL A 147 -15.97 14.65 9.04
N THR A 148 -16.27 15.01 10.29
CA THR A 148 -17.54 15.64 10.67
C THR A 148 -17.36 17.15 10.81
N LEU A 149 -18.18 17.95 10.14
CA LEU A 149 -18.19 19.41 10.21
C LEU A 149 -19.49 19.93 10.83
N ASP A 150 -19.38 20.93 11.69
CA ASP A 150 -20.50 21.72 12.23
C ASP A 150 -20.59 23.04 11.44
N MET A 151 -21.52 23.11 10.49
CA MET A 151 -21.73 24.24 9.59
C MET A 151 -22.18 25.51 10.33
N ALA A 152 -22.88 25.37 11.46
CA ALA A 152 -23.26 26.51 12.29
C ALA A 152 -22.04 27.12 12.98
N TYR A 153 -21.05 26.30 13.37
CA TYR A 153 -19.74 26.78 13.81
C TYR A 153 -19.01 27.50 12.67
N LEU A 154 -18.98 26.96 11.44
CA LEU A 154 -18.26 27.58 10.32
C LEU A 154 -18.79 28.97 9.96
N ARG A 155 -20.10 29.09 9.78
CA ARG A 155 -20.77 30.36 9.50
C ARG A 155 -20.53 31.38 10.62
N LYS A 156 -20.57 30.96 11.89
CA LYS A 156 -20.37 31.85 13.04
C LYS A 156 -18.99 32.50 13.10
N TYR A 157 -17.96 31.84 12.55
CA TYR A 157 -16.58 32.31 12.59
C TYR A 157 -16.04 32.80 11.24
N ASN A 158 -16.89 32.91 10.21
CA ASN A 158 -16.53 33.32 8.84
C ASN A 158 -15.29 32.60 8.30
N TYR A 159 -15.26 31.27 8.37
CA TYR A 159 -14.20 30.49 7.74
C TYR A 159 -14.32 30.56 6.22
N GLU A 160 -13.37 31.26 5.58
CA GLU A 160 -13.17 31.21 4.13
C GLU A 160 -12.52 29.86 3.75
N ILE A 161 -13.08 29.17 2.75
CA ILE A 161 -12.42 28.03 2.12
C ILE A 161 -11.51 28.59 1.02
N TYR A 162 -10.21 28.66 1.29
CA TYR A 162 -9.23 29.06 0.28
C TYR A 162 -9.01 27.93 -0.72
N GLU A 163 -9.24 28.19 -2.01
CA GLU A 163 -9.15 27.18 -3.07
C GLU A 163 -7.70 26.85 -3.48
N ASP A 164 -6.74 27.75 -3.24
CA ASP A 164 -5.62 27.95 -4.19
C ASP A 164 -4.20 27.45 -3.77
N ASP A 165 -4.00 26.81 -2.61
CA ASP A 165 -2.65 26.24 -2.30
C ASP A 165 -2.64 24.96 -1.40
N GLU A 166 -3.61 24.79 -0.51
CA GLU A 166 -3.52 23.78 0.58
C GLU A 166 -4.67 22.75 0.61
N SER A 167 -5.22 22.37 -0.54
CA SER A 167 -6.32 21.39 -0.62
C SER A 167 -6.05 20.12 0.20
N PRO A 168 -7.07 19.53 0.87
CA PRO A 168 -6.92 18.26 1.58
C PRO A 168 -6.43 17.18 0.61
N TYR A 169 -5.57 16.29 1.09
CA TYR A 169 -4.93 15.28 0.24
C TYR A 169 -4.81 13.92 0.93
N CYS A 170 -4.68 12.88 0.13
CA CYS A 170 -4.10 11.62 0.57
C CYS A 170 -2.74 11.42 -0.08
N GLY A 171 -1.85 10.69 0.58
CA GLY A 171 -0.55 10.38 0.00
C GLY A 171 0.25 9.35 0.78
N PHE A 172 1.38 8.95 0.22
CA PHE A 172 2.31 7.99 0.81
C PHE A 172 3.72 8.15 0.22
N HIS A 173 4.73 7.66 0.94
CA HIS A 173 6.08 7.51 0.37
C HIS A 173 6.17 6.23 -0.46
N SER A 174 6.49 6.37 -1.74
CA SER A 174 6.70 5.24 -2.64
C SER A 174 7.88 4.39 -2.16
N ARG A 175 7.69 3.07 -2.17
CA ARG A 175 8.77 2.11 -1.86
C ARG A 175 9.64 1.82 -3.10
N SER A 176 9.17 2.18 -4.29
CA SER A 176 9.85 1.96 -5.57
C SER A 176 10.69 3.15 -6.02
N THR A 177 10.18 4.38 -5.89
CA THR A 177 10.89 5.61 -6.30
C THR A 177 11.50 6.41 -5.14
N TYR A 178 11.06 6.16 -3.89
CA TYR A 178 11.32 7.00 -2.70
C TYR A 178 10.72 8.40 -2.75
N GLU A 179 9.89 8.71 -3.74
CA GLU A 179 9.17 9.99 -3.84
C GLU A 179 7.91 9.98 -2.96
N TYR A 180 7.38 11.16 -2.62
CA TYR A 180 6.05 11.27 -2.03
C TYR A 180 5.03 11.36 -3.16
N ILE A 181 4.05 10.46 -3.16
CA ILE A 181 2.93 10.45 -4.11
C ILE A 181 1.71 10.98 -3.36
N GLU A 182 1.08 12.03 -3.89
CA GLU A 182 -0.10 12.66 -3.31
C GLU A 182 -1.21 12.86 -4.35
N HIS A 183 -2.46 12.81 -3.89
CA HIS A 183 -3.65 13.20 -4.63
C HIS A 183 -4.36 14.29 -3.83
N LYS A 184 -4.44 15.49 -4.42
CA LYS A 184 -5.17 16.62 -3.85
C LYS A 184 -6.63 16.54 -4.23
N PHE A 185 -7.50 16.50 -3.22
CA PHE A 185 -8.93 16.45 -3.40
C PHE A 185 -9.51 17.85 -3.66
N GLN A 186 -10.34 17.97 -4.69
CA GLN A 186 -11.24 19.11 -4.82
C GLN A 186 -12.45 18.89 -3.90
N LEU A 187 -12.66 19.80 -2.94
CA LEU A 187 -13.89 19.78 -2.15
C LEU A 187 -15.08 20.25 -3.03
N PRO A 188 -16.25 19.61 -2.91
CA PRO A 188 -17.47 20.18 -3.47
C PRO A 188 -17.89 21.42 -2.67
N ASP A 189 -18.69 22.29 -3.29
CA ASP A 189 -19.36 23.39 -2.59
C ASP A 189 -20.16 22.86 -1.39
N LEU A 190 -19.89 23.43 -0.21
CA LEU A 190 -20.52 23.05 1.04
C LEU A 190 -21.79 23.88 1.36
N GLY A 191 -22.15 24.87 0.53
CA GLY A 191 -23.31 25.74 0.76
C GLY A 191 -23.11 26.68 1.94
N LEU A 192 -21.93 27.34 1.98
CA LEU A 192 -21.57 28.32 3.01
C LEU A 192 -22.03 29.75 2.70
N GLU A 193 -22.67 30.00 1.56
CA GLU A 193 -23.28 31.31 1.24
C GLU A 193 -24.40 31.68 2.25
N ASP A 194 -24.56 32.97 2.51
CA ASP A 194 -25.43 33.60 3.54
C ASP A 194 -26.95 33.47 3.28
#